data_AF-O93765-F1
#
_entry.id   AF-O93765-F1
#
_cell.length_a   1.000
_cell.length_b   1.000
_cell.length_c   1.000
_cell.angle_alpha   90.00
_cell.angle_beta   90.00
_cell.angle_gamma   90.00
#
_symmetry.space_group_name_H-M   'P 1'
#
loop_
_entity.id
_entity.type
_entity.pdbx_description
1 polymer ?
#
loop_
_entity_poly.entity_id
_entity_poly.type
_entity_poly.pdbx_seq_one_letter_code
_entity_poly.pdbx_strand_id
1 'polypeptide(L)'
;TQICHQISVNVQLPPEKGGLAGKALYIDTEGTFRTERIRAMASALGLDPKEALSNIMSIRAINTDHQIAIVEELQDLIAKDDRIKLVVVDSVTSHFRAEYSGRENLATRQQKLNRHLHQLVRLAEIYDLAVVV
;
A
#
# COMPACT_ATOMS: atom_id res chain seq x y z
N THR A 1 -3.75 0.22 9.54
CA THR A 1 -5.03 0.80 9.05
C THR A 1 -5.22 2.32 9.14
N GLN A 2 -5.47 2.98 10.29
CA GLN A 2 -5.87 4.42 10.27
C GLN A 2 -4.79 5.34 9.70
N ILE A 3 -3.53 5.13 10.09
CA ILE A 3 -2.39 5.85 9.51
C ILE A 3 -2.33 5.61 8.00
N CYS A 4 -2.49 4.37 7.54
CA CYS A 4 -2.52 4.00 6.13
C CYS A 4 -3.54 4.81 5.33
N HIS A 5 -4.78 4.93 5.83
CA HIS A 5 -5.80 5.78 5.20
C HIS A 5 -5.38 7.25 5.14
N GLN A 6 -4.84 7.78 6.25
CA GLN A 6 -4.46 9.18 6.34
C GLN A 6 -3.32 9.52 5.38
N ILE A 7 -2.28 8.69 5.31
CA ILE A 7 -1.14 8.94 4.41
C ILE A 7 -1.53 8.81 2.93
N SER A 8 -2.48 7.93 2.59
CA SER A 8 -3.04 7.84 1.23
C SER A 8 -3.80 9.09 0.79
N VAL A 9 -4.30 9.90 1.74
CA VAL A 9 -4.85 11.23 1.45
C VAL A 9 -3.75 12.29 1.45
N ASN A 10 -2.86 12.26 2.45
CA ASN A 10 -1.82 13.28 2.60
C ASN A 10 -0.83 13.32 1.43
N VAL A 11 -0.50 12.18 0.81
CA VAL A 11 0.42 12.15 -0.35
C VAL A 11 -0.08 13.01 -1.52
N GLN A 12 -1.40 13.24 -1.60
CA GLN A 12 -2.05 14.01 -2.66
C GLN A 12 -1.98 15.51 -2.44
N LEU A 13 -1.70 15.95 -1.20
CA LEU A 13 -1.52 17.37 -0.90
C LEU A 13 -0.27 17.90 -1.64
N PRO A 14 -0.22 19.21 -1.92
CA PRO A 14 0.98 19.78 -2.51
C PRO A 14 2.14 19.83 -1.49
N PRO A 15 3.40 19.96 -1.95
CA PRO A 15 4.59 20.01 -1.09
C PRO A 15 4.52 21.04 0.04
N GLU A 16 3.98 22.22 -0.21
CA GLU A 16 3.80 23.29 0.78
C GLU A 16 2.83 22.92 1.92
N LYS A 17 2.01 21.88 1.74
CA LYS A 17 1.13 21.30 2.77
C LYS A 17 1.63 19.95 3.28
N GLY A 18 2.87 19.57 2.96
CA GLY A 18 3.51 18.34 3.42
C GLY A 18 3.14 17.08 2.62
N GLY A 19 2.50 17.22 1.45
CA GLY A 19 2.28 16.10 0.53
C GLY A 19 3.29 16.08 -0.62
N LEU A 20 3.01 15.29 -1.66
CA LEU A 20 3.88 15.12 -2.84
C LEU A 20 3.14 15.35 -4.16
N ALA A 21 1.92 15.90 -4.11
CA ALA A 21 1.00 15.98 -5.25
C ALA A 21 0.85 14.63 -6.00
N GLY A 22 0.95 13.52 -5.25
CA GLY A 22 1.04 12.17 -5.78
C GLY A 22 -0.21 11.32 -5.51
N LYS A 23 -0.20 10.12 -6.04
CA LYS A 23 -1.21 9.07 -5.87
C LYS A 23 -0.72 7.99 -4.91
N ALA A 24 -1.66 7.20 -4.41
CA ALA A 24 -1.38 6.06 -3.55
C ALA A 24 -1.86 4.74 -4.17
N LEU A 25 -1.09 3.68 -3.97
CA LEU A 25 -1.50 2.29 -4.12
C LEU A 25 -1.75 1.69 -2.74
N TYR A 26 -2.89 1.04 -2.54
CA TYR A 26 -3.30 0.44 -1.27
C TYR A 26 -3.56 -1.05 -1.45
N ILE A 27 -2.68 -1.88 -0.93
CA ILE A 27 -2.84 -3.34 -0.87
C ILE A 27 -3.49 -3.69 0.47
N ASP A 28 -4.73 -4.16 0.41
CA ASP A 28 -5.52 -4.56 1.58
C ASP A 28 -5.56 -6.08 1.69
N THR A 29 -5.02 -6.64 2.77
CA THR A 29 -4.95 -8.08 3.00
C THR A 29 -6.16 -8.58 3.80
N GLU A 30 -6.76 -7.71 4.61
CA GLU A 30 -7.76 -8.08 5.62
C GLU A 30 -9.16 -7.51 5.32
N GLY A 31 -9.31 -6.73 4.25
CA GLY A 31 -10.58 -6.06 3.93
C GLY A 31 -10.84 -4.87 4.85
N THR A 32 -9.78 -4.16 5.26
CA THR A 32 -9.80 -3.04 6.19
C THR A 32 -9.93 -1.68 5.51
N PHE A 33 -9.80 -1.60 4.18
CA PHE A 33 -9.95 -0.36 3.43
C PHE A 33 -11.40 0.13 3.49
N ARG A 34 -11.57 1.42 3.80
CA ARG A 34 -12.87 2.05 4.06
C ARG A 34 -12.97 3.38 3.33
N THR A 35 -13.75 3.40 2.25
CA THR A 35 -13.91 4.59 1.40
C THR A 35 -14.48 5.79 2.17
N GLU A 36 -15.36 5.54 3.14
CA GLU A 36 -15.93 6.56 4.02
C GLU A 36 -14.86 7.22 4.90
N ARG A 37 -13.82 6.49 5.30
CA ARG A 37 -12.68 7.05 6.04
C ARG A 37 -11.85 7.97 5.15
N ILE A 38 -11.57 7.56 3.91
CA ILE A 38 -10.90 8.41 2.92
C ILE A 38 -11.68 9.70 2.68
N ARG A 39 -13.00 9.59 2.45
CA ARG A 39 -13.85 10.77 2.23
C ARG A 39 -13.82 11.74 3.41
N ALA A 40 -13.95 11.22 4.63
CA ALA A 40 -13.90 12.04 5.84
C ALA A 40 -12.55 12.76 6.01
N MET A 41 -11.44 12.04 5.79
CA MET A 41 -10.08 12.60 5.87
C MET A 41 -9.83 13.65 4.77
N ALA A 42 -10.27 13.40 3.54
CA ALA A 42 -10.17 14.34 2.44
C ALA A 42 -10.96 15.63 2.71
N SER A 43 -12.22 15.51 3.16
CA SER A 43 -13.05 16.67 3.52
C SER A 43 -12.42 17.50 4.65
N ALA A 44 -11.84 16.85 5.66
CA ALA A 44 -11.17 17.55 6.76
C ALA A 44 -9.96 18.39 6.31
N LEU A 45 -9.35 18.04 5.17
CA LEU A 45 -8.23 18.75 4.57
C LEU A 45 -8.66 19.72 3.45
N GLY A 46 -9.98 19.84 3.19
CA GLY A 46 -10.53 20.68 2.13
C GLY A 46 -10.30 20.14 0.71
N LEU A 47 -10.00 18.84 0.57
CA LEU A 47 -9.91 18.16 -0.73
C LEU A 47 -11.28 17.68 -1.20
N ASP A 48 -11.47 17.58 -2.52
CA ASP A 48 -12.66 16.93 -3.06
C ASP A 48 -12.62 15.41 -2.76
N PRO A 49 -13.62 14.86 -2.06
CA PRO A 49 -13.59 13.45 -1.65
C PRO A 49 -13.66 12.45 -2.82
N LYS A 50 -14.23 12.84 -3.98
CA LYS A 50 -14.32 11.96 -5.14
C LYS A 50 -12.98 11.91 -5.86
N GLU A 51 -12.35 13.07 -6.04
CA GLU A 51 -11.00 13.18 -6.59
C GLU A 51 -9.99 12.44 -5.71
N ALA A 52 -10.05 12.66 -4.38
CA ALA A 52 -9.17 12.00 -3.43
C ALA A 52 -9.27 10.47 -3.50
N LEU A 53 -10.47 9.93 -3.68
CA LEU A 53 -10.68 8.49 -3.89
C LEU A 53 -10.14 8.01 -5.24
N SER A 54 -10.30 8.79 -6.31
CA SER A 54 -9.81 8.41 -7.65
C SER A 54 -8.28 8.35 -7.73
N ASN A 55 -7.58 9.07 -6.85
CA ASN A 55 -6.13 9.05 -6.72
C ASN A 55 -5.59 7.92 -5.82
N ILE A 56 -6.46 7.06 -5.29
CA ILE A 56 -6.08 5.90 -4.49
C ILE A 56 -6.55 4.64 -5.23
N MET A 57 -5.59 3.87 -5.76
CA MET A 57 -5.90 2.57 -6.33
C MET A 57 -5.78 1.51 -5.23
N SER A 58 -6.92 0.92 -4.85
CA SER A 58 -6.98 -0.14 -3.84
C SER A 58 -7.15 -1.52 -4.48
N ILE A 59 -6.38 -2.50 -4.00
CA ILE A 59 -6.49 -3.91 -4.40
C ILE A 59 -6.52 -4.80 -3.16
N ARG A 60 -7.35 -5.86 -3.20
CA ARG A 60 -7.42 -6.83 -2.11
C ARG A 60 -6.55 -8.05 -2.41
N ALA A 61 -5.52 -8.27 -1.59
CA ALA A 61 -4.77 -9.52 -1.59
C ALA A 61 -5.57 -10.59 -0.85
N ILE A 62 -5.70 -11.79 -1.44
CA ILE A 62 -6.57 -12.85 -0.88
C ILE A 62 -5.79 -14.02 -0.27
N ASN A 63 -4.48 -14.10 -0.54
CA ASN A 63 -3.53 -15.09 -0.01
C ASN A 63 -2.08 -14.58 -0.21
N THR A 64 -1.09 -15.31 0.31
CA THR A 64 0.34 -14.93 0.25
C THR A 64 0.84 -14.80 -1.19
N ASP A 65 0.53 -15.76 -2.05
CA ASP A 65 1.07 -15.77 -3.42
C ASP A 65 0.44 -14.63 -4.25
N HIS A 66 -0.85 -14.33 -4.04
CA HIS A 66 -1.51 -13.16 -4.65
C HIS A 66 -0.90 -11.85 -4.15
N GLN A 67 -0.61 -11.73 -2.85
CA GLN A 67 0.05 -10.54 -2.29
C GLN A 67 1.43 -10.28 -2.94
N ILE A 68 2.19 -11.35 -3.19
CA ILE A 68 3.50 -11.25 -3.87
C ILE A 68 3.32 -10.85 -5.33
N ALA A 69 2.40 -11.51 -6.05
CA ALA A 69 2.13 -11.23 -7.47
C ALA A 69 1.66 -9.78 -7.70
N ILE A 70 0.82 -9.24 -6.80
CA ILE A 70 0.39 -7.83 -6.87
C ILE A 70 1.60 -6.90 -6.90
N VAL A 71 2.59 -7.09 -6.02
CA VAL A 71 3.77 -6.21 -5.96
C VAL A 71 4.61 -6.29 -7.25
N GLU A 72 4.65 -7.46 -7.89
CA GLU A 72 5.30 -7.62 -9.20
C GLU A 72 4.56 -6.85 -10.30
N GLU A 73 3.23 -6.93 -10.34
CA GLU A 73 2.40 -6.18 -11.29
C GLU A 73 2.44 -4.66 -11.04
N LEU A 74 2.54 -4.24 -9.78
CA LEU A 74 2.66 -2.81 -9.42
C LEU A 74 3.91 -2.18 -10.01
N GLN A 75 4.98 -2.94 -10.21
CA GLN A 75 6.21 -2.43 -10.82
C GLN A 75 5.96 -1.84 -12.22
N ASP A 76 5.18 -2.54 -13.05
CA ASP A 76 4.84 -2.09 -14.39
C ASP A 76 3.89 -0.89 -14.39
N LEU A 77 3.02 -0.80 -13.37
CA LEU A 77 2.10 0.31 -13.21
C LEU A 77 2.85 1.59 -12.78
N ILE A 78 3.74 1.47 -11.79
CA ILE A 78 4.53 2.58 -11.26
C ILE A 78 5.47 3.13 -12.33
N ALA A 79 6.07 2.25 -13.14
CA ALA A 79 6.89 2.65 -14.28
C ALA A 79 6.13 3.46 -15.35
N LYS A 80 4.80 3.46 -15.35
CA LYS A 80 3.95 4.18 -16.31
C LYS A 80 3.29 5.44 -15.73
N ASP A 81 3.23 5.60 -14.41
CA ASP A 81 2.62 6.76 -13.73
C ASP A 81 3.54 7.27 -12.62
N ASP A 82 4.43 8.21 -12.98
CA ASP A 82 5.38 8.87 -12.07
C ASP A 82 4.71 9.62 -10.90
N ARG A 83 3.38 9.80 -10.95
CA ARG A 83 2.63 10.40 -9.84
C ARG A 83 2.42 9.42 -8.69
N ILE A 84 2.65 8.13 -8.87
CA ILE A 84 2.52 7.17 -7.77
C ILE A 84 3.72 7.36 -6.83
N LYS A 85 3.44 7.93 -5.65
CA LYS A 85 4.47 8.29 -4.65
C LYS A 85 4.32 7.56 -3.33
N LEU A 86 3.32 6.69 -3.21
CA LEU A 86 3.06 5.91 -2.02
C LEU A 86 2.50 4.52 -2.36
N VAL A 87 3.08 3.48 -1.76
CA VAL A 87 2.52 2.13 -1.70
C VAL A 87 2.27 1.77 -0.24
N VAL A 88 1.08 1.27 0.05
CA VAL A 88 0.65 0.81 1.38
C VAL A 88 0.34 -0.68 1.30
N VAL A 89 0.77 -1.46 2.29
CA VAL A 89 0.40 -2.87 2.48
C VAL A 89 -0.18 -3.07 3.88
N ASP A 90 -1.50 -3.15 4.02
CA ASP A 90 -2.18 -3.26 5.32
C ASP A 90 -2.91 -4.63 5.41
N SER A 91 -2.48 -5.60 6.21
CA SER A 91 -1.23 -5.74 6.97
C SER A 91 -0.29 -6.75 6.30
N VAL A 92 0.99 -6.43 6.11
CA VAL A 92 1.93 -7.26 5.30
C VAL A 92 2.08 -8.73 5.76
N THR A 93 1.93 -9.01 7.06
CA THR A 93 2.14 -10.35 7.62
C THR A 93 0.89 -11.21 7.74
N SER A 94 -0.30 -10.69 7.41
CA SER A 94 -1.58 -11.36 7.73
C SER A 94 -1.68 -12.75 7.07
N HIS A 95 -1.58 -12.81 5.74
CA HIS A 95 -1.63 -14.08 4.99
C HIS A 95 -0.48 -15.02 5.34
N PHE A 96 0.74 -14.47 5.51
CA PHE A 96 1.91 -15.26 5.92
C PHE A 96 1.71 -15.96 7.25
N ARG A 97 1.07 -15.30 8.23
CA ARG A 97 0.79 -15.91 9.54
C ARG A 97 -0.33 -16.94 9.48
N ALA A 98 -1.32 -16.73 8.61
CA ALA A 98 -2.45 -17.64 8.44
C ALA A 98 -2.04 -18.94 7.73
N GLU A 99 -1.30 -18.83 6.62
CA GLU A 99 -0.92 -19.97 5.78
C GLU A 99 0.27 -20.76 6.35
N TYR A 100 1.21 -20.09 7.01
CA TYR A 100 2.43 -20.68 7.57
C TYR A 100 2.37 -20.61 9.11
N SER A 101 1.36 -21.28 9.67
CA SER A 101 1.17 -21.39 11.12
C SER A 101 2.11 -22.42 11.76
N GLY A 102 2.30 -22.35 13.07
CA GLY A 102 3.21 -23.26 13.79
C GLY A 102 4.70 -22.87 13.72
N ARG A 103 5.53 -23.57 14.52
CA ARG A 103 6.98 -23.31 14.61
C ARG A 103 7.75 -23.98 13.48
N GLU A 104 7.25 -25.11 13.00
CA GLU A 104 7.75 -25.89 11.88
C GLU A 104 7.79 -25.09 10.58
N ASN A 105 6.84 -24.16 10.39
CA ASN A 105 6.78 -23.30 9.20
C ASN A 105 7.53 -21.97 9.37
N LEU A 106 8.14 -21.71 10.52
CA LEU A 106 8.79 -20.43 10.81
C LEU A 106 9.87 -20.09 9.78
N ALA A 107 10.73 -21.05 9.44
CA ALA A 107 11.82 -20.83 8.48
C ALA A 107 11.28 -20.47 7.08
N THR A 108 10.34 -21.26 6.57
CA THR A 108 9.69 -21.03 5.26
C THR A 108 8.96 -19.69 5.23
N ARG A 109 8.23 -19.36 6.30
CA ARG A 109 7.54 -18.07 6.43
C ARG A 109 8.52 -16.91 6.39
N GLN A 110 9.59 -16.96 7.18
CA GLN A 110 10.60 -15.91 7.21
C GLN A 110 11.29 -15.77 5.86
N GLN A 111 11.59 -16.87 5.16
CA GLN A 111 12.20 -16.83 3.85
C GLN A 111 11.29 -16.14 2.81
N LYS A 112 10.00 -16.52 2.75
CA LYS A 112 9.04 -15.92 1.82
C LYS A 112 8.75 -14.45 2.18
N LEU A 113 8.54 -14.14 3.45
CA LEU A 113 8.28 -12.77 3.92
C LEU A 113 9.48 -11.86 3.63
N ASN A 114 10.72 -12.32 3.91
CA ASN A 114 11.92 -11.53 3.63
C ASN A 114 12.05 -11.23 2.13
N ARG A 115 11.77 -12.21 1.26
CA ARG A 115 11.77 -11.97 -0.19
C ARG A 115 10.75 -10.90 -0.57
N HIS A 116 9.54 -10.97 0.00
CA HIS A 116 8.49 -9.99 -0.27
C HIS A 116 8.85 -8.59 0.22
N LEU A 117 9.40 -8.47 1.43
CA LEU A 117 9.88 -7.19 1.97
C LEU A 117 11.04 -6.62 1.12
N HIS A 118 11.93 -7.47 0.59
CA HIS A 118 12.97 -7.02 -0.33
C HIS A 118 12.40 -6.50 -1.66
N GLN A 119 11.33 -7.10 -2.20
CA GLN A 119 10.65 -6.57 -3.38
C GLN A 119 10.12 -5.15 -3.11
N LEU A 120 9.49 -4.95 -1.95
CA LEU A 120 8.96 -3.64 -1.53
C LEU A 120 10.06 -2.59 -1.34
N VAL A 121 11.18 -2.94 -0.70
CA VAL A 121 12.33 -2.03 -0.55
C VAL A 121 12.90 -1.62 -1.91
N ARG A 122 13.11 -2.58 -2.83
CA ARG A 122 13.60 -2.28 -4.18
C ARG A 122 12.66 -1.35 -4.93
N LEU A 123 11.36 -1.54 -4.77
CA LEU A 123 10.35 -0.70 -5.39
C LEU A 123 10.43 0.75 -4.85
N ALA A 124 10.63 0.94 -3.54
CA ALA A 124 10.84 2.25 -2.94
C ALA A 124 12.10 2.96 -3.50
N GLU A 125 13.22 2.23 -3.57
CA GLU A 125 14.52 2.77 -3.98
C GLU A 125 14.59 3.10 -5.48
N ILE A 126 14.03 2.24 -6.34
CA ILE A 126 14.12 2.40 -7.81
C ILE A 126 13.21 3.52 -8.29
N TYR A 127 12.01 3.64 -7.72
CA TYR A 127 10.97 4.55 -8.23
C TYR A 127 10.79 5.82 -7.40
N ASP A 128 11.64 6.05 -6.38
CA ASP A 128 11.59 7.21 -5.50
C ASP A 128 10.18 7.45 -4.93
N LEU A 129 9.71 6.46 -4.18
CA LEU A 129 8.39 6.47 -3.55
C LEU A 129 8.45 5.91 -2.13
N ALA A 130 7.45 6.25 -1.32
CA ALA A 130 7.33 5.73 0.05
C ALA A 130 6.60 4.38 0.08
N VAL A 131 7.09 3.45 0.89
CA VAL A 131 6.38 2.19 1.19
C VAL A 131 6.06 2.11 2.68
N VAL A 132 4.82 1.77 3.00
CA VAL A 132 4.34 1.54 4.38
C VAL A 132 3.70 0.16 4.49
N VAL A 133 4.08 -0.60 5.53
CA VAL A 133 3.63 -1.97 5.79
C VAL A 133 3.09 -2.17 7.20
#